data_AF-A0A6G3QAV6-F1
#
_entry.id   AF-A0A6G3QAV6-F1
#
_cell.length_a   1.000
_cell.length_b   1.000
_cell.length_c   1.000
_cell.angle_alpha   90.00
_cell.angle_beta   90.00
_cell.angle_gamma   90.00
#
_symmetry.space_group_name_H-M   'P 1'
#
loop_
_entity.id
_entity.type
_entity.pdbx_description
1 polymer ?
#
loop_
_entity_poly.entity_id
_entity_poly.type
_entity_poly.pdbx_seq_one_letter_code
_entity_poly.pdbx_strand_id
1 'polypeptide(L)'
;MTELTTEALRTLPPQDLAELLPAAVQIGEVNGVVLRVADTDLIEVYFAGRISVYSTKVLEIQPVTHPVARAAALRDAVEALSICRQVAIQAHADQRQSHIEVLEAIRQYAVDRHEEGEICRGGLEDFLISFGFVPYESRVRVEYTITGSYEVNPGNEAAAEEDALKYLRPDLSGLDDVDDDTSTYEVSGVQVSEA
;
A
#
# COMPACT_ATOMS: atom_id res chain seq x y z
N MET A 1 -1.62 -49.10 8.45
CA MET A 1 -1.53 -47.63 8.60
C MET A 1 -0.39 -47.37 9.54
N THR A 2 0.68 -46.74 9.07
CA THR A 2 1.83 -46.40 9.91
C THR A 2 1.40 -45.28 10.86
N GLU A 3 1.52 -45.50 12.16
CA GLU A 3 1.17 -44.50 13.17
C GLU A 3 2.36 -43.60 13.45
N LEU A 4 2.11 -42.32 13.74
CA LEU A 4 3.17 -41.37 14.05
C LEU A 4 3.72 -41.61 15.46
N THR A 5 5.01 -41.94 15.56
CA THR A 5 5.73 -42.14 16.82
C THR A 5 6.87 -41.13 16.97
N THR A 6 7.42 -41.03 18.18
CA THR A 6 8.61 -40.19 18.44
C THR A 6 9.81 -40.60 17.58
N GLU A 7 9.98 -41.90 17.36
CA GLU A 7 11.06 -42.42 16.52
C GLU A 7 10.84 -42.04 15.05
N ALA A 8 9.61 -42.16 14.55
CA ALA A 8 9.27 -41.75 13.19
C ALA A 8 9.57 -40.26 12.96
N LEU A 9 9.20 -39.37 13.91
CA LEU A 9 9.49 -37.93 13.84
C LEU A 9 10.99 -37.60 13.75
N ARG A 10 11.86 -38.46 14.26
CA ARG A 10 13.31 -38.21 14.33
C ARG A 10 14.09 -38.88 13.20
N THR A 11 13.54 -39.92 12.62
CA THR A 11 14.25 -40.78 11.65
C THR A 11 13.73 -40.63 10.23
N LEU A 12 12.45 -40.32 10.04
CA LEU A 12 11.87 -40.18 8.72
C LEU A 12 12.23 -38.82 8.10
N PRO A 13 12.49 -38.76 6.79
CA PRO A 13 12.68 -37.50 6.09
C PRO A 13 11.37 -36.69 6.08
N PRO A 14 11.45 -35.35 5.93
CA PRO A 14 10.28 -34.47 5.95
C PRO A 14 9.16 -34.86 4.97
N GLN A 15 9.53 -35.46 3.83
CA GLN A 15 8.60 -35.87 2.77
C GLN A 15 7.70 -37.03 3.24
N ASP A 16 8.31 -38.06 3.85
CA ASP A 16 7.59 -39.24 4.37
C ASP A 16 6.79 -38.87 5.63
N LEU A 17 7.29 -37.93 6.43
CA LEU A 17 6.52 -37.38 7.55
C LEU A 17 5.27 -36.64 7.08
N ALA A 18 5.33 -35.91 5.97
CA ALA A 18 4.17 -35.19 5.45
C ALA A 18 3.00 -36.12 5.12
N GLU A 19 3.25 -37.37 4.71
CA GLU A 19 2.20 -38.37 4.45
C GLU A 19 1.51 -38.87 5.72
N LEU A 20 2.18 -38.77 6.86
CA LEU A 20 1.66 -39.18 8.16
C LEU A 20 0.91 -38.04 8.88
N LEU A 21 0.96 -36.82 8.35
CA LEU A 21 0.40 -35.62 8.96
C LEU A 21 -0.87 -35.13 8.23
N PRO A 22 -1.83 -34.55 8.95
CA PRO A 22 -1.85 -34.32 10.39
C PRO A 22 -2.14 -35.59 11.20
N ALA A 23 -1.50 -35.73 12.37
CA ALA A 23 -1.64 -36.91 13.23
C ALA A 23 -2.05 -36.53 14.65
N ALA A 24 -3.08 -37.20 15.19
CA ALA A 24 -3.41 -37.11 16.61
C ALA A 24 -2.40 -37.92 17.43
N VAL A 25 -1.81 -37.25 18.42
CA VAL A 25 -0.77 -37.80 19.29
C VAL A 25 -1.07 -37.47 20.74
N GLN A 26 -0.55 -38.27 21.65
CA GLN A 26 -0.53 -37.99 23.07
C GLN A 26 0.83 -37.41 23.44
N ILE A 27 0.83 -36.27 24.13
CA ILE A 27 2.03 -35.57 24.59
C ILE A 27 1.92 -35.46 26.11
N GLY A 28 2.72 -36.27 26.82
CA GLY A 28 2.50 -36.50 28.24
C GLY A 28 1.12 -37.12 28.50
N GLU A 29 0.27 -36.43 29.27
CA GLU A 29 -1.08 -36.90 29.62
C GLU A 29 -2.19 -36.33 28.71
N VAL A 30 -1.86 -35.44 27.79
CA VAL A 30 -2.84 -34.67 27.02
C VAL A 30 -2.76 -35.01 25.53
N ASN A 31 -3.92 -35.11 24.89
CA ASN A 31 -4.01 -35.31 23.44
C ASN A 31 -3.73 -33.99 22.70
N GLY A 32 -2.97 -34.09 21.62
CA GLY A 32 -2.67 -33.00 20.70
C GLY A 32 -2.64 -33.51 19.27
N VAL A 33 -2.27 -32.63 18.35
CA VAL A 33 -2.16 -32.96 16.93
C VAL A 33 -0.87 -32.37 16.38
N VAL A 34 -0.02 -33.20 15.79
CA VAL A 34 1.08 -32.71 14.94
C VAL A 34 0.47 -32.31 13.61
N LEU A 35 0.60 -31.04 13.25
CA LEU A 35 -0.08 -30.43 12.10
C LEU A 35 0.75 -30.58 10.83
N ARG A 36 2.03 -30.19 10.90
CA ARG A 36 2.97 -30.26 9.78
C ARG A 36 4.41 -30.21 10.26
N VAL A 37 5.32 -30.54 9.35
CA VAL A 37 6.74 -30.20 9.48
C VAL A 37 6.92 -28.72 9.14
N ALA A 38 7.48 -27.95 10.07
CA ALA A 38 7.77 -26.53 9.89
C ALA A 38 9.17 -26.32 9.31
N ASP A 39 10.14 -27.12 9.76
CA ASP A 39 11.53 -27.17 9.28
C ASP A 39 12.12 -28.55 9.60
N THR A 40 13.37 -28.79 9.20
CA THR A 40 14.11 -30.06 9.29
C THR A 40 14.01 -30.73 10.66
N ASP A 41 14.02 -29.98 11.76
CA ASP A 41 13.86 -30.50 13.12
C ASP A 41 12.74 -29.80 13.92
N LEU A 42 11.85 -29.08 13.23
CA LEU A 42 10.75 -28.33 13.83
C LEU A 42 9.41 -28.82 13.31
N ILE A 43 8.48 -29.08 14.22
CA ILE A 43 7.11 -29.45 13.92
C ILE A 43 6.14 -28.46 14.54
N GLU A 44 5.07 -28.19 13.82
CA GLU A 44 3.96 -27.39 14.33
C GLU A 44 2.93 -28.31 14.98
N VAL A 45 2.58 -28.01 16.24
CA VAL A 45 1.76 -28.87 17.08
C VAL A 45 0.64 -28.05 17.69
N TYR A 46 -0.59 -28.57 17.59
CA TYR A 46 -1.71 -28.14 18.41
C TYR A 46 -1.72 -28.93 19.72
N PHE A 47 -1.53 -28.23 20.84
CA PHE A 47 -1.50 -28.83 22.17
C PHE A 47 -1.99 -27.83 23.22
N ALA A 48 -2.83 -28.29 24.16
CA ALA A 48 -3.38 -27.48 25.25
C ALA A 48 -4.03 -26.16 24.77
N GLY A 49 -4.79 -26.21 23.68
CA GLY A 49 -5.50 -25.06 23.12
C GLY A 49 -4.62 -24.06 22.37
N ARG A 50 -3.35 -24.37 22.11
CA ARG A 50 -2.41 -23.49 21.41
C ARG A 50 -1.72 -24.21 20.26
N ILE A 51 -1.43 -23.47 19.20
CA ILE A 51 -0.55 -23.92 18.13
C ILE A 51 0.84 -23.39 18.42
N SER A 52 1.84 -24.26 18.47
CA SER A 52 3.21 -23.88 18.78
C SER A 52 4.19 -24.76 18.02
N VAL A 53 5.40 -24.23 17.79
CA VAL A 53 6.47 -24.94 17.10
C VAL A 53 7.38 -25.58 18.14
N TYR A 54 7.64 -26.87 18.00
CA TYR A 54 8.51 -27.64 18.88
C TYR A 54 9.60 -28.35 18.09
N SER A 55 10.76 -28.54 18.74
CA SER A 55 11.80 -29.39 18.18
C SER A 55 11.45 -30.87 18.33
N THR A 56 11.64 -31.64 17.26
CA THR A 56 11.46 -33.10 17.26
C THR A 56 12.43 -33.83 18.19
N LYS A 57 13.51 -33.17 18.60
CA LYS A 57 14.52 -33.70 19.55
C LYS A 57 14.02 -33.73 20.98
N VAL A 58 13.15 -32.80 21.36
CA VAL A 58 12.70 -32.62 22.76
C VAL A 58 11.30 -33.20 22.97
N LEU A 59 10.46 -33.17 21.93
CA LEU A 59 9.09 -33.64 22.05
C LEU A 59 9.03 -35.17 22.13
N GLU A 60 8.28 -35.67 23.12
CA GLU A 60 7.91 -37.07 23.24
C GLU A 60 6.42 -37.21 22.94
N ILE A 61 6.12 -38.07 21.96
CA ILE A 61 4.78 -38.34 21.47
C ILE A 61 4.47 -39.83 21.42
N GLN A 62 3.20 -40.17 21.64
CA GLN A 62 2.65 -41.51 21.43
C GLN A 62 1.42 -41.43 20.53
N PRO A 63 1.14 -42.43 19.69
CA PRO A 63 -0.04 -42.40 18.83
C PRO A 63 -1.33 -42.54 19.67
N VAL A 64 -2.37 -41.77 19.32
CA VAL A 64 -3.69 -41.94 19.92
C VAL A 64 -4.40 -43.12 19.24
N THR A 65 -4.46 -44.25 19.93
CA THR A 65 -5.01 -45.51 19.39
C THR A 65 -6.54 -45.56 19.43
N HIS A 66 -7.18 -44.83 20.34
CA HIS A 66 -8.64 -44.79 20.46
C HIS A 66 -9.29 -43.89 19.39
N PRO A 67 -10.16 -44.42 18.51
CA PRO A 67 -10.74 -43.65 17.40
C PRO A 67 -11.52 -42.40 17.83
N VAL A 68 -12.25 -42.48 18.94
CA VAL A 68 -13.03 -41.35 19.48
C VAL A 68 -12.13 -40.23 19.98
N ALA A 69 -11.07 -40.57 20.71
CA ALA A 69 -10.10 -39.60 21.22
C ALA A 69 -9.32 -38.94 20.07
N ARG A 70 -8.94 -39.72 19.06
CA ARG A 70 -8.30 -39.22 17.84
C ARG A 70 -9.20 -38.24 17.08
N ALA A 71 -10.47 -38.58 16.88
CA ALA A 71 -11.42 -37.71 16.19
C ALA A 71 -11.69 -36.41 16.95
N ALA A 72 -11.74 -36.47 18.30
CA ALA A 72 -11.89 -35.29 19.14
C ALA A 72 -10.67 -34.35 19.02
N ALA A 73 -9.45 -34.88 19.18
CA ALA A 73 -8.23 -34.08 19.07
C ALA A 73 -8.09 -33.39 17.70
N LEU A 74 -8.42 -34.09 16.61
CA LEU A 74 -8.42 -33.51 15.26
C LEU A 74 -9.48 -32.41 15.10
N ARG A 75 -10.67 -32.58 15.68
CA ARG A 75 -11.72 -31.56 15.63
C ARG A 75 -11.28 -30.28 16.35
N ASP A 76 -10.74 -30.43 17.55
CA ASP A 76 -10.28 -29.30 18.36
C ASP A 76 -9.14 -28.54 17.65
N ALA A 77 -8.23 -29.28 17.01
CA ALA A 77 -7.16 -28.68 16.20
C ALA A 77 -7.69 -27.91 14.98
N VAL A 78 -8.71 -28.43 14.28
CA VAL A 78 -9.34 -27.75 13.13
C VAL A 78 -10.08 -26.49 13.57
N GLU A 79 -10.78 -26.53 14.71
CA GLU A 79 -11.43 -25.35 15.27
C GLU A 79 -10.40 -24.26 15.61
N ALA A 80 -9.33 -24.63 16.32
CA ALA A 80 -8.25 -23.71 16.65
C ALA A 80 -7.57 -23.11 15.41
N LEU A 81 -7.29 -23.93 14.39
CA LEU A 81 -6.72 -23.46 13.12
C LEU A 81 -7.64 -22.48 12.40
N SER A 82 -8.96 -22.72 12.44
CA SER A 82 -9.94 -21.84 11.81
C SER A 82 -9.99 -20.47 12.49
N ILE A 83 -9.93 -20.45 13.83
CA ILE A 83 -9.85 -19.22 14.62
C ILE A 83 -8.54 -18.48 14.33
N CYS A 84 -7.40 -19.16 14.40
CA CYS A 84 -6.09 -18.56 14.14
C CYS A 84 -6.00 -17.97 12.73
N ARG A 85 -6.52 -18.68 11.73
CA ARG A 85 -6.58 -18.20 10.35
C ARG A 85 -7.40 -16.92 10.23
N GLN A 86 -8.57 -16.87 10.86
CA GLN A 86 -9.41 -15.68 10.81
C GLN A 86 -8.73 -14.47 11.46
N VAL A 87 -8.11 -14.66 12.63
CA VAL A 87 -7.36 -13.62 13.32
C VAL A 87 -6.18 -13.13 12.47
N ALA A 88 -5.43 -14.03 11.85
CA ALA A 88 -4.31 -13.67 10.99
C ALA A 88 -4.75 -12.87 9.75
N ILE A 89 -5.85 -13.28 9.09
CA ILE A 89 -6.43 -12.54 7.96
C ILE A 89 -6.85 -11.13 8.40
N GLN A 90 -7.53 -11.01 9.54
CA GLN A 90 -7.95 -9.72 10.05
C GLN A 90 -6.76 -8.82 10.39
N ALA A 91 -5.75 -9.35 11.10
CA ALA A 91 -4.54 -8.59 11.44
C ALA A 91 -3.81 -8.08 10.18
N HIS A 92 -3.74 -8.89 9.11
CA HIS A 92 -3.17 -8.45 7.83
C HIS A 92 -4.02 -7.37 7.15
N ALA A 93 -5.35 -7.48 7.20
CA ALA A 93 -6.25 -6.46 6.67
C ALA A 93 -6.09 -5.13 7.43
N ASP A 94 -6.05 -5.19 8.77
CA ASP A 94 -5.86 -4.02 9.63
C ASP A 94 -4.50 -3.36 9.40
N GLN A 95 -3.43 -4.16 9.27
CA GLN A 95 -2.09 -3.64 8.94
C GLN A 95 -2.07 -2.94 7.59
N ARG A 96 -2.73 -3.52 6.56
CA ARG A 96 -2.81 -2.91 5.23
C ARG A 96 -3.58 -1.60 5.28
N GLN A 97 -4.69 -1.57 6.00
CA GLN A 97 -5.52 -0.37 6.16
C GLN A 97 -4.74 0.74 6.87
N SER A 98 -4.08 0.43 7.99
CA SER A 98 -3.24 1.38 8.71
C SER A 98 -2.09 1.92 7.85
N HIS A 99 -1.49 1.06 7.01
CA HIS A 99 -0.45 1.50 6.09
C HIS A 99 -0.98 2.49 5.03
N ILE A 100 -2.17 2.23 4.47
CA ILE A 100 -2.82 3.14 3.52
C ILE A 100 -3.11 4.48 4.18
N GLU A 101 -3.64 4.49 5.40
CA GLU A 101 -3.94 5.73 6.15
C GLU A 101 -2.69 6.56 6.42
N VAL A 102 -1.57 5.92 6.76
CA VAL A 102 -0.28 6.62 6.94
C VAL A 102 0.23 7.21 5.63
N LEU A 103 0.12 6.46 4.53
CA LEU A 103 0.50 6.94 3.21
C LEU A 103 -0.35 8.14 2.75
N GLU A 104 -1.66 8.10 2.99
CA GLU A 104 -2.55 9.23 2.74
C GLU A 104 -2.20 10.45 3.61
N ALA A 105 -1.88 10.23 4.88
CA ALA A 105 -1.46 11.31 5.79
C ALA A 105 -0.13 11.96 5.35
N ILE A 106 0.84 11.17 4.89
CA ILE A 106 2.11 11.68 4.34
C ILE A 106 1.86 12.51 3.08
N ARG A 107 1.01 12.01 2.17
CA ARG A 107 0.62 12.74 0.97
C ARG A 107 -0.04 14.07 1.32
N GLN A 108 -1.02 14.05 2.24
CA GLN A 108 -1.72 15.27 2.64
C GLN A 108 -0.77 16.28 3.28
N TYR A 109 0.13 15.83 4.15
CA TYR A 109 1.15 16.69 4.74
C TYR A 109 2.01 17.39 3.68
N ALA A 110 2.46 16.67 2.64
CA ALA A 110 3.25 17.28 1.57
C ALA A 110 2.46 18.31 0.77
N VAL A 111 1.17 18.05 0.53
CA VAL A 111 0.26 19.00 -0.12
C VAL A 111 0.06 20.25 0.74
N ASP A 112 -0.21 20.09 2.04
CA ASP A 112 -0.41 21.23 2.94
C ASP A 112 0.84 22.12 2.97
N ARG A 113 2.04 21.52 2.97
CA ARG A 113 3.33 22.25 2.92
C ARG A 113 3.54 23.01 1.62
N HIS A 114 3.05 22.48 0.51
CA HIS A 114 3.05 23.18 -0.77
C HIS A 114 2.07 24.36 -0.75
N GLU A 115 0.85 24.17 -0.24
CA GLU A 115 -0.17 25.22 -0.13
C GLU A 115 0.25 26.34 0.86
N GLU A 116 1.09 26.03 1.84
CA GLU A 116 1.73 26.99 2.75
C GLU A 116 2.97 27.68 2.14
N GLY A 117 3.38 27.31 0.93
CA GLY A 117 4.54 27.86 0.22
C GLY A 117 5.90 27.37 0.72
N GLU A 118 5.94 26.36 1.60
CA GLU A 118 7.19 25.78 2.12
C GLU A 118 7.89 24.86 1.09
N ILE A 119 7.14 24.28 0.16
CA ILE A 119 7.63 23.41 -0.91
C ILE A 119 7.10 23.94 -2.24
N CYS A 120 7.99 24.10 -3.24
CA CYS A 120 7.57 24.46 -4.58
C CYS A 120 6.86 23.29 -5.29
N ARG A 121 6.03 23.58 -6.28
CA ARG A 121 5.27 22.54 -7.01
C ARG A 121 6.14 21.43 -7.60
N GLY A 122 7.26 21.76 -8.24
CA GLY A 122 8.18 20.75 -8.76
C GLY A 122 8.74 19.83 -7.67
N GLY A 123 9.03 20.38 -6.48
CA GLY A 123 9.45 19.60 -5.32
C GLY A 123 8.35 18.68 -4.79
N LEU A 124 7.10 19.14 -4.80
CA LEU A 124 5.94 18.31 -4.47
C LEU A 124 5.76 17.19 -5.51
N GLU A 125 5.81 17.50 -6.81
CA GLU A 125 5.65 16.52 -7.89
C GLU A 125 6.74 15.45 -7.85
N ASP A 126 8.01 15.84 -7.69
CA ASP A 126 9.13 14.90 -7.54
C ASP A 126 8.95 14.00 -6.32
N PHE A 127 8.48 14.55 -5.19
CA PHE A 127 8.16 13.79 -4.00
C PHE A 127 7.04 12.78 -4.28
N LEU A 128 5.90 13.23 -4.82
CA LEU A 128 4.76 12.34 -5.10
C LEU A 128 5.13 11.22 -6.07
N ILE A 129 5.89 11.51 -7.13
CA ILE A 129 6.37 10.52 -8.10
C ILE A 129 7.31 9.52 -7.43
N SER A 130 8.28 10.00 -6.63
CA SER A 130 9.28 9.14 -5.99
C SER A 130 8.66 8.13 -5.02
N PHE A 131 7.54 8.49 -4.38
CA PHE A 131 6.80 7.62 -3.47
C PHE A 131 5.59 6.92 -4.12
N GLY A 132 5.38 7.11 -5.44
CA GLY A 132 4.30 6.47 -6.19
C GLY A 132 2.91 6.97 -5.81
N PHE A 133 2.79 8.19 -5.28
CA PHE A 133 1.53 8.82 -4.96
C PHE A 133 0.81 9.34 -6.21
N VAL A 134 -0.52 9.50 -6.09
CA VAL A 134 -1.31 10.18 -7.12
C VAL A 134 -0.84 11.63 -7.25
N PRO A 135 -0.63 12.15 -8.49
CA PRO A 135 -0.21 13.52 -8.73
C PRO A 135 -1.09 14.55 -8.01
N TYR A 136 -0.51 15.72 -7.75
CA TYR A 136 -1.25 16.86 -7.25
C TYR A 136 -2.04 17.50 -8.40
N GLU A 137 -3.34 17.69 -8.21
CA GLU A 137 -4.21 18.41 -9.15
C GLU A 137 -4.68 19.69 -8.46
N SER A 138 -4.25 20.84 -8.97
CA SER A 138 -4.65 22.15 -8.45
C SER A 138 -6.18 22.31 -8.57
N ARG A 139 -6.85 22.67 -7.48
CA ARG A 139 -8.31 22.83 -7.43
C ARG A 139 -8.82 24.08 -8.13
N VAL A 140 -7.95 25.06 -8.34
CA VAL A 140 -8.30 26.36 -8.90
C VAL A 140 -7.64 26.47 -10.27
N ARG A 141 -8.47 26.48 -11.32
CA ARG A 141 -8.06 26.86 -12.65
C ARG A 141 -8.48 28.31 -12.87
N VAL A 142 -7.50 29.21 -13.01
CA VAL A 142 -7.77 30.63 -13.30
C VAL A 142 -7.71 30.83 -14.80
N GLU A 143 -8.84 31.23 -15.38
CA GLU A 143 -8.94 31.72 -16.75
C GLU A 143 -9.31 33.20 -16.69
N TYR A 144 -8.54 34.07 -17.33
CA TYR A 144 -8.81 35.50 -17.36
C TYR A 144 -8.60 36.06 -18.77
N THR A 145 -9.42 37.04 -19.15
CA THR A 145 -9.30 37.79 -20.41
C THR A 145 -8.89 39.22 -20.09
N ILE A 146 -7.75 39.67 -20.62
CA ILE A 146 -7.36 41.08 -20.55
C ILE A 146 -7.76 41.77 -21.85
N THR A 147 -8.57 42.81 -21.75
CA THR A 147 -8.90 43.71 -22.86
C THR A 147 -8.29 45.08 -22.58
N GLY A 148 -7.67 45.67 -23.59
CA GLY A 148 -7.04 46.98 -23.48
C GLY A 148 -6.93 47.65 -24.85
N SER A 149 -6.82 48.97 -24.85
CA SER A 149 -6.50 49.78 -26.02
C SER A 149 -5.32 50.69 -25.70
N TYR A 150 -4.49 50.98 -26.68
CA TYR A 150 -3.40 51.94 -26.55
C TYR A 150 -3.28 52.74 -27.84
N GLU A 151 -2.94 54.02 -27.71
CA GLU A 151 -2.78 54.93 -28.84
C GLU A 151 -1.36 54.83 -29.39
N VAL A 152 -1.23 54.72 -30.71
CA VAL A 152 0.05 54.73 -31.42
C VAL A 152 0.12 55.90 -32.37
N ASN A 153 1.31 56.50 -32.50
CA ASN A 153 1.51 57.60 -33.45
C ASN A 153 1.24 57.12 -34.89
N PRO A 154 0.54 57.92 -35.71
CA PRO A 154 0.20 57.54 -37.07
C PRO A 154 1.46 57.36 -37.92
N GLY A 155 1.54 56.24 -38.64
CA GLY A 155 2.61 55.94 -39.60
C GLY A 155 3.32 54.59 -39.43
N ASN A 156 2.96 53.76 -38.44
CA ASN A 156 3.60 52.46 -38.27
C ASN A 156 2.67 51.37 -37.68
N GLU A 157 1.56 51.14 -38.37
CA GLU A 157 0.52 50.16 -37.99
C GLU A 157 1.08 48.75 -37.76
N ALA A 158 1.97 48.29 -38.65
CA ALA A 158 2.59 46.96 -38.55
C ALA A 158 3.51 46.82 -37.32
N ALA A 159 4.25 47.87 -36.95
CA ALA A 159 5.08 47.83 -35.75
C ALA A 159 4.24 47.90 -34.47
N ALA A 160 3.13 48.64 -34.49
CA ALA A 160 2.18 48.65 -33.38
C ALA A 160 1.60 47.25 -33.14
N GLU A 161 1.13 46.58 -34.19
CA GLU A 161 0.61 45.20 -34.08
C GLU A 161 1.66 44.23 -33.52
N GLU A 162 2.91 44.32 -34.00
CA GLU A 162 4.01 43.48 -33.53
C GLU A 162 4.38 43.76 -32.05
N ASP A 163 4.38 45.03 -31.63
CA ASP A 163 4.64 45.42 -30.25
C ASP A 163 3.50 45.00 -29.31
N ALA A 164 2.24 45.10 -29.74
CA ALA A 164 1.10 44.57 -28.99
C ALA A 164 1.25 43.07 -28.71
N LEU A 165 1.59 42.28 -29.74
CA LEU A 165 1.77 40.83 -29.61
C LEU A 165 2.95 40.46 -28.70
N LYS A 166 3.99 41.29 -28.66
CA LYS A 166 5.20 41.03 -27.87
C LYS A 166 5.07 41.47 -26.41
N TYR A 167 4.52 42.65 -26.16
CA TYR A 167 4.61 43.31 -24.86
C TYR A 167 3.30 43.40 -24.10
N LEU A 168 2.16 43.22 -24.77
CA LEU A 168 0.84 43.28 -24.14
C LEU A 168 0.50 41.90 -23.56
N ARG A 169 1.31 41.49 -22.58
CA ARG A 169 1.13 40.26 -21.83
C ARG A 169 0.63 40.58 -20.42
N PRO A 170 -0.28 39.75 -19.88
CA PRO A 170 -0.62 39.78 -18.47
C PRO A 170 0.64 39.65 -17.61
N ASP A 171 0.81 40.52 -16.62
CA ASP A 171 1.78 40.27 -15.56
C ASP A 171 1.15 39.32 -14.54
N LEU A 172 1.60 38.06 -14.55
CA LEU A 172 1.13 37.00 -13.66
C LEU A 172 2.06 36.77 -12.49
N SER A 173 3.10 37.58 -12.33
CA SER A 173 4.08 37.43 -11.25
C SER A 173 3.48 37.57 -9.84
N GLY A 174 2.24 38.09 -9.73
CA GLY A 174 1.51 38.24 -8.47
C GLY A 174 0.43 37.18 -8.22
N LEU A 175 0.26 36.20 -9.10
CA LEU A 175 -0.65 35.08 -8.87
C LEU A 175 0.17 33.85 -8.45
N ASP A 176 -0.04 33.37 -7.23
CA ASP A 176 0.48 32.07 -6.80
C ASP A 176 -0.24 30.95 -7.57
N ASP A 177 0.50 29.90 -7.93
CA ASP A 177 0.00 28.66 -8.56
C ASP A 177 -0.66 28.78 -9.95
N VAL A 178 -0.28 29.77 -10.77
CA VAL A 178 -0.62 29.75 -12.20
C VAL A 178 0.35 28.83 -12.93
N ASP A 179 -0.17 27.73 -13.48
CA ASP A 179 0.59 26.82 -14.33
C ASP A 179 1.14 27.58 -15.55
N ASP A 180 2.46 27.54 -15.76
CA ASP A 180 3.15 28.17 -16.90
C ASP A 180 2.57 27.73 -18.26
N ASP A 181 1.96 26.53 -18.33
CA ASP A 181 1.32 25.96 -19.52
C ASP A 181 -0.22 26.11 -19.55
N THR A 182 -0.83 26.79 -18.58
CA THR A 182 -2.30 27.02 -18.54
C THR A 182 -2.72 28.43 -18.94
N SER A 183 -1.76 29.36 -19.06
CA SER A 183 -2.05 30.69 -19.58
C SER A 183 -2.10 30.66 -21.11
N THR A 184 -3.27 30.32 -21.67
CA THR A 184 -3.58 30.60 -23.07
C THR A 184 -4.06 32.05 -23.18
N TYR A 185 -3.37 32.87 -23.97
CA TYR A 185 -3.82 34.22 -24.29
C TYR A 185 -3.95 34.38 -25.81
N GLU A 186 -5.01 35.06 -26.22
CA GLU A 186 -5.29 35.40 -27.60
C GLU A 186 -5.43 36.92 -27.69
N VAL A 187 -4.60 37.54 -28.54
CA VAL A 187 -4.74 38.97 -28.88
C VAL A 187 -5.60 39.04 -30.14
N SER A 188 -6.81 39.57 -30.02
CA SER A 188 -7.73 39.74 -31.15
C SER A 188 -8.27 41.17 -31.19
N GLY A 189 -8.57 41.66 -32.40
CA GLY A 189 -9.21 42.97 -32.57
C GLY A 189 -8.28 44.18 -32.49
N VAL A 190 -7.02 44.05 -32.94
CA VAL A 190 -6.14 45.23 -33.14
C VAL A 190 -6.80 46.12 -34.20
N GLN A 191 -7.40 47.21 -33.76
CA GLN A 191 -7.98 48.23 -34.62
C GLN A 191 -7.16 49.50 -34.45
N VAL A 192 -6.50 49.92 -35.53
CA VAL A 192 -5.83 51.21 -35.55
C VAL A 192 -6.82 52.24 -36.08
N SER A 193 -7.30 53.09 -35.18
CA SER A 193 -8.12 54.25 -35.55
C SER A 193 -7.21 55.46 -35.75
N GLU A 194 -7.24 56.05 -36.95
CA GLU A 194 -6.67 57.37 -37.19
C GLU A 194 -7.51 58.43 -36.45
N ALA A 195 -6.83 59.34 -35.75
CA ALA A 195 -7.44 60.51 -35.12
C ALA A 195 -7.66 61.65 -36.13
#